data_AF-A0A397TLR2-F1
#
_entry.id   AF-A0A397TLR2-F1
#
_cell.length_a   1.000
_cell.length_b   1.000
_cell.length_c   1.000
_cell.angle_alpha   90.00
_cell.angle_beta   90.00
_cell.angle_gamma   90.00
#
_symmetry.space_group_name_H-M   'P 1'
#
loop_
_entity.id
_entity.type
_entity.pdbx_description
1 polymer ?
#
loop_
_entity_poly.entity_id
_entity_poly.type
_entity_poly.pdbx_seq_one_letter_code
_entity_poly.pdbx_strand_id
1 'polypeptide(L)'
;MTSFSAKVETAMQEVSAQLDLLIEKLSSFLSEDILYNIKTFTSPQRNIMIAFQSGNNPMLTINGEKTERSDLCVDNGFNILKEFHDDIGNYLKEKFKDLSLEWNVNMNTSSIIYIYIKYYIDCDTIRKYSKKIGDTK
;
A
#
# COMPACT_ATOMS: atom_id res chain seq x y z
N MET A 1 -15.15 0.08 32.46
CA MET A 1 -14.73 -0.92 31.47
C MET A 1 -15.92 -1.83 31.20
N THR A 2 -16.44 -1.82 29.99
CA THR A 2 -17.44 -2.80 29.56
C THR A 2 -16.68 -4.07 29.22
N SER A 3 -16.88 -5.16 29.99
CA SER A 3 -16.32 -6.46 29.64
C SER A 3 -17.13 -7.01 28.48
N PHE A 4 -16.47 -7.31 27.37
CA PHE A 4 -17.08 -8.03 26.27
C PHE A 4 -17.19 -9.52 26.63
N SER A 5 -18.13 -10.22 26.01
CA SER A 5 -18.13 -11.69 26.12
C SER A 5 -16.87 -12.24 25.45
N ALA A 6 -16.35 -13.38 25.92
CA ALA A 6 -15.15 -14.02 25.35
C ALA A 6 -15.24 -14.19 23.82
N LYS A 7 -16.43 -14.51 23.29
CA LYS A 7 -16.65 -14.63 21.84
C LYS A 7 -16.43 -13.33 21.07
N VAL A 8 -16.82 -12.20 21.66
CA VAL A 8 -16.64 -10.87 21.06
C VAL A 8 -15.17 -10.46 21.13
N GLU A 9 -14.48 -10.74 22.23
CA GLU A 9 -13.04 -10.48 22.35
C GLU A 9 -12.23 -11.28 21.33
N THR A 10 -12.54 -12.58 21.15
CA THR A 10 -11.90 -13.41 20.11
C THR A 10 -12.11 -12.83 18.72
N ALA A 11 -13.35 -12.43 18.37
CA ALA A 11 -13.62 -11.83 17.08
C ALA A 11 -12.86 -10.50 16.86
N MET A 12 -12.71 -9.67 17.90
CA MET A 12 -11.91 -8.45 17.83
C MET A 12 -10.43 -8.75 17.59
N GLN A 13 -9.87 -9.76 18.26
CA GLN A 13 -8.49 -10.20 18.06
C GLN A 13 -8.26 -10.74 16.65
N GLU A 14 -9.20 -11.52 16.11
CA GLU A 14 -9.13 -12.04 14.75
C GLU A 14 -9.12 -10.91 13.71
N VAL A 15 -10.02 -9.93 13.83
CA VAL A 15 -10.05 -8.77 12.92
C VAL A 15 -8.78 -7.93 13.05
N SER A 16 -8.26 -7.75 14.27
CA SER A 16 -6.98 -7.06 14.49
C SER A 16 -5.84 -7.76 13.76
N ALA A 17 -5.76 -9.09 13.84
CA ALA A 17 -4.73 -9.85 13.13
C ALA A 17 -4.87 -9.73 11.60
N GLN A 18 -6.10 -9.67 11.08
CA GLN A 18 -6.32 -9.42 9.64
C GLN A 18 -5.93 -8.00 9.22
N LEU A 19 -6.12 -7.00 10.07
CA LEU A 19 -5.64 -5.64 9.84
C LEU A 19 -4.11 -5.59 9.77
N ASP A 20 -3.43 -6.21 10.73
CA ASP A 20 -1.96 -6.32 10.74
C ASP A 20 -1.46 -7.01 9.46
N LEU A 21 -2.07 -8.14 9.10
CA LEU A 21 -1.72 -8.88 7.89
C LEU A 21 -1.91 -8.05 6.61
N LEU A 22 -2.96 -7.24 6.53
CA LEU A 22 -3.18 -6.34 5.39
C LEU A 22 -2.07 -5.28 5.28
N ILE A 23 -1.71 -4.67 6.41
CA ILE A 23 -0.64 -3.67 6.49
C ILE A 23 0.69 -4.30 6.06
N GLU A 24 0.98 -5.52 6.47
CA GLU A 24 2.18 -6.26 6.09
C GLU A 24 2.22 -6.55 4.58
N LYS A 25 1.11 -7.02 4.00
CA LYS A 25 1.00 -7.30 2.57
C LYS A 25 1.17 -6.04 1.72
N LEU A 26 0.50 -4.94 2.08
CA LEU A 26 0.65 -3.65 1.41
C LEU A 26 2.09 -3.11 1.54
N SER A 27 2.68 -3.20 2.73
CA SER A 27 4.07 -2.80 2.97
C SER A 27 5.05 -3.59 2.09
N SER A 28 4.84 -4.90 2.00
CA SER A 28 5.73 -5.80 1.25
C SER A 28 5.62 -5.53 -0.24
N PHE A 29 4.39 -5.41 -0.75
CA PHE A 29 4.13 -5.02 -2.13
C PHE A 29 4.80 -3.69 -2.50
N LEU A 30 4.64 -2.64 -1.68
CA LEU A 30 5.26 -1.35 -1.94
C LEU A 30 6.78 -1.45 -1.93
N SER A 31 7.36 -2.16 -0.97
CA SER A 31 8.80 -2.37 -0.90
C SER A 31 9.34 -3.04 -2.17
N GLU A 32 8.65 -4.06 -2.66
CA GLU A 32 9.01 -4.77 -3.90
C GLU A 32 8.88 -3.87 -5.13
N ASP A 33 7.78 -3.12 -5.27
CA ASP A 33 7.59 -2.21 -6.42
C ASP A 33 8.60 -1.06 -6.41
N ILE A 34 8.90 -0.49 -5.23
CA ILE A 34 9.93 0.53 -5.05
C ILE A 34 11.29 -0.02 -5.49
N LEU A 35 11.70 -1.19 -4.98
CA LEU A 35 12.97 -1.81 -5.34
C LEU A 35 13.04 -2.13 -6.84
N TYR A 36 11.96 -2.62 -7.43
CA TYR A 36 11.87 -2.89 -8.85
C TYR A 36 12.02 -1.60 -9.67
N ASN A 37 11.32 -0.52 -9.29
CA ASN A 37 11.38 0.76 -9.97
C ASN A 37 12.80 1.37 -9.88
N ILE A 38 13.46 1.32 -8.72
CA ILE A 38 14.85 1.76 -8.56
C ILE A 38 15.79 0.95 -9.48
N LYS A 39 15.67 -0.38 -9.49
CA LYS A 39 16.55 -1.28 -10.27
C LYS A 39 16.36 -1.12 -11.78
N THR A 40 15.14 -0.85 -12.23
CA THR A 40 14.82 -0.75 -13.66
C THR A 40 14.80 0.68 -14.18
N PHE A 41 14.91 1.67 -13.28
CA PHE A 41 14.90 3.09 -13.61
C PHE A 41 13.72 3.49 -14.49
N THR A 42 12.53 2.94 -14.21
CA THR A 42 11.38 3.08 -15.11
C THR A 42 10.78 4.49 -15.07
N SER A 43 10.69 5.09 -13.89
CA SER A 43 10.27 6.49 -13.73
C SER A 43 10.56 7.00 -12.31
N PRO A 44 11.03 8.24 -12.14
CA PRO A 44 11.20 8.84 -10.82
C PRO A 44 9.87 9.06 -10.09
N GLN A 45 8.75 9.11 -10.81
CA GLN A 45 7.41 9.11 -10.20
C GLN A 45 6.68 7.83 -10.57
N ARG A 46 6.14 7.14 -9.56
CA ARG A 46 5.28 5.96 -9.75
C ARG A 46 3.85 6.31 -9.37
N ASN A 47 2.89 5.85 -10.17
CA ASN A 47 1.46 5.94 -9.86
C ASN A 47 0.87 4.53 -9.89
N ILE A 48 0.19 4.15 -8.82
CA ILE A 48 -0.41 2.84 -8.62
C ILE A 48 -1.88 3.05 -8.24
N MET A 49 -2.78 2.27 -8.84
CA MET A 49 -4.15 2.15 -8.36
C MET A 49 -4.41 0.70 -7.95
N ILE A 50 -4.96 0.49 -6.76
CA ILE A 50 -5.42 -0.83 -6.30
C ILE A 50 -6.93 -0.73 -6.08
N ALA A 51 -7.69 -1.57 -6.75
CA ALA A 51 -9.14 -1.68 -6.56
C ALA A 51 -9.45 -2.91 -5.69
N PHE A 52 -10.03 -2.67 -4.52
CA PHE A 52 -10.53 -3.71 -3.63
C PHE A 52 -12.04 -3.83 -3.80
N GLN A 53 -12.50 -5.02 -4.17
CA GLN A 53 -13.92 -5.34 -4.27
C GLN A 53 -14.24 -6.50 -3.33
N SER A 54 -15.38 -6.44 -2.65
CA SER A 54 -15.82 -7.51 -1.76
C SER A 54 -15.90 -8.85 -2.50
N GLY A 55 -15.22 -9.87 -1.98
CA GLY A 55 -15.25 -11.24 -2.51
C GLY A 55 -14.35 -11.49 -3.74
N ASN A 56 -13.60 -10.49 -4.20
CA ASN A 56 -12.71 -10.61 -5.35
C ASN A 56 -11.25 -10.34 -4.96
N ASN A 57 -10.33 -10.87 -5.76
CA ASN A 57 -8.92 -10.48 -5.67
C ASN A 57 -8.76 -8.97 -5.97
N PRO A 58 -7.90 -8.26 -5.23
CA PRO A 58 -7.56 -6.88 -5.56
C PRO A 58 -7.02 -6.76 -6.99
N MET A 59 -7.45 -5.73 -7.71
CA MET A 59 -6.96 -5.44 -9.06
C MET A 59 -5.97 -4.28 -9.02
N LEU A 60 -4.72 -4.56 -9.36
CA LEU A 60 -3.66 -3.57 -9.48
C LEU A 60 -3.68 -2.96 -10.89
N THR A 61 -3.49 -1.65 -11.00
CA THR A 61 -3.24 -0.96 -12.26
C THR A 61 -2.00 -0.09 -12.16
N ILE A 62 -1.03 -0.34 -13.03
CA ILE A 62 0.20 0.44 -13.17
C ILE A 62 0.39 0.73 -14.66
N ASN A 63 0.57 2.00 -15.04
CA ASN A 63 0.75 2.41 -16.44
C ASN A 63 -0.34 1.90 -17.41
N GLY A 64 -1.56 1.70 -16.91
CA GLY A 64 -2.69 1.19 -17.70
C GLY A 64 -2.78 -0.34 -17.81
N GLU A 65 -1.75 -1.07 -17.38
CA GLU A 65 -1.77 -2.53 -17.31
C GLU A 65 -2.46 -2.98 -16.03
N LYS A 66 -3.34 -3.98 -16.16
CA LYS A 66 -4.13 -4.53 -15.05
C LYS A 66 -3.63 -5.91 -14.66
N THR A 67 -3.49 -6.16 -13.37
CA THR A 67 -3.05 -7.46 -12.83
C THR A 67 -3.81 -7.78 -11.55
N GLU A 68 -4.37 -8.98 -11.46
CA GLU A 68 -4.94 -9.47 -10.21
C GLU A 68 -3.84 -9.74 -9.18
N ARG A 69 -4.09 -9.37 -7.92
CA ARG A 69 -3.15 -9.47 -6.81
C ARG A 69 -3.75 -10.27 -5.66
N SER A 70 -3.81 -11.60 -5.83
CA SER A 70 -4.26 -12.52 -4.78
C SER A 70 -3.38 -12.45 -3.53
N ASP A 71 -2.12 -12.04 -3.67
CA ASP A 71 -1.19 -11.80 -2.58
C ASP A 71 -1.62 -10.65 -1.66
N LEU A 72 -2.38 -9.68 -2.16
CA LEU A 72 -2.98 -8.58 -1.38
C LEU A 72 -4.32 -8.94 -0.75
N CYS A 73 -4.85 -10.14 -1.01
CA CYS A 73 -6.13 -10.58 -0.44
C CYS A 73 -5.97 -10.95 1.04
N VAL A 74 -6.86 -10.46 1.89
CA VAL A 74 -7.00 -10.86 3.31
C VAL A 74 -8.46 -11.03 3.64
N ASP A 75 -8.75 -11.84 4.66
CA ASP A 75 -10.13 -12.00 5.11
C ASP A 75 -10.64 -10.66 5.66
N ASN A 76 -11.85 -10.28 5.25
CA ASN A 76 -12.46 -8.99 5.57
C ASN A 76 -11.69 -7.76 5.08
N GLY A 77 -10.70 -7.89 4.19
CA GLY A 77 -9.85 -6.78 3.75
C GLY A 77 -10.61 -5.58 3.20
N PHE A 78 -11.72 -5.81 2.48
CA PHE A 78 -12.61 -4.73 2.03
C PHE A 78 -13.20 -3.92 3.20
N ASN A 79 -13.71 -4.60 4.23
CA ASN A 79 -14.30 -3.95 5.40
C ASN A 79 -13.24 -3.27 6.26
N ILE A 80 -12.07 -3.89 6.40
CA ILE A 80 -10.92 -3.31 7.09
C ILE A 80 -10.48 -2.02 6.41
N LEU A 81 -10.33 -2.01 5.09
CA LEU A 81 -9.99 -0.79 4.34
C LEU A 81 -11.07 0.27 4.46
N LYS A 82 -12.34 -0.12 4.43
CA LYS A 82 -13.45 0.81 4.59
C LYS A 82 -13.36 1.61 5.89
N GLU A 83 -12.94 0.97 6.97
CA GLU A 83 -12.88 1.57 8.30
C GLU A 83 -11.51 2.22 8.60
N PHE A 84 -10.42 1.54 8.26
CA PHE A 84 -9.06 1.87 8.72
C PHE A 84 -8.14 2.42 7.62
N HIS A 85 -8.66 2.84 6.46
CA HIS A 85 -7.80 3.30 5.37
C HIS A 85 -6.89 4.46 5.73
N ASP A 86 -7.34 5.38 6.59
CA ASP A 86 -6.53 6.53 6.99
C ASP A 86 -5.37 6.12 7.89
N ASP A 87 -5.61 5.23 8.86
CA ASP A 87 -4.57 4.69 9.74
C ASP A 87 -3.53 3.88 8.97
N ILE A 88 -3.99 3.00 8.06
CA ILE A 88 -3.13 2.24 7.16
C ILE A 88 -2.29 3.21 6.31
N GLY A 89 -2.93 4.22 5.71
CA GLY A 89 -2.26 5.23 4.90
C GLY A 89 -1.20 6.00 5.69
N ASN A 90 -1.50 6.42 6.91
CA ASN A 90 -0.58 7.14 7.78
C ASN A 90 0.62 6.27 8.18
N TYR A 91 0.39 5.02 8.53
CA TYR A 91 1.47 4.08 8.82
C TYR A 91 2.40 3.90 7.62
N LEU A 92 1.85 3.68 6.42
CA LEU A 92 2.65 3.50 5.21
C LEU A 92 3.42 4.78 4.84
N LYS A 93 2.81 5.96 5.02
CA LYS A 93 3.48 7.26 4.82
C LYS A 93 4.69 7.42 5.72
N GLU A 94 4.56 7.10 7.01
CA GLU A 94 5.71 7.19 7.94
C GLU A 94 6.79 6.15 7.59
N LYS A 95 6.38 4.92 7.27
CA LYS A 95 7.30 3.84 6.89
C LYS A 95 8.13 4.17 5.64
N PHE A 96 7.55 4.87 4.68
CA PHE A 96 8.17 5.25 3.41
C PHE A 96 8.36 6.78 3.27
N LYS A 97 8.61 7.48 4.38
CA LYS A 97 8.68 8.95 4.41
C LYS A 97 9.72 9.56 3.45
N ASP A 98 10.81 8.85 3.18
CA ASP A 98 11.87 9.30 2.28
C ASP A 98 11.44 9.31 0.80
N LEU A 99 10.27 8.74 0.47
CA LEU A 99 9.76 8.60 -0.89
C LEU A 99 8.55 9.51 -1.17
N SER A 100 8.20 10.41 -0.25
CA SER A 100 7.04 11.30 -0.37
C SER A 100 5.75 10.55 -0.75
N LEU A 101 5.48 9.43 -0.07
CA LEU A 101 4.34 8.57 -0.37
C LEU A 101 3.03 9.36 -0.22
N GLU A 102 2.24 9.41 -1.29
CA GLU A 102 0.86 9.86 -1.27
C GLU A 102 -0.05 8.62 -1.20
N TRP A 103 -1.04 8.67 -0.32
CA TRP A 103 -2.07 7.65 -0.16
C TRP A 103 -3.42 8.36 -0.19
N ASN A 104 -4.22 8.07 -1.21
CA ASN A 104 -5.55 8.65 -1.40
C ASN A 104 -6.55 7.54 -1.66
N VAL A 105 -7.67 7.56 -0.93
CA VAL A 105 -8.71 6.56 -1.06
C VAL A 105 -9.97 7.18 -1.62
N ASN A 106 -10.53 6.56 -2.65
CA ASN A 106 -11.82 6.90 -3.21
C ASN A 106 -12.79 5.73 -3.02
N MET A 107 -13.85 5.97 -2.27
CA MET A 107 -14.95 5.05 -2.07
C MET A 107 -16.12 5.48 -2.95
N ASN A 108 -15.97 5.26 -4.26
CA ASN A 108 -16.92 5.78 -5.24
C ASN A 108 -18.25 4.98 -5.23
N THR A 109 -18.25 3.75 -4.70
CA THR A 109 -19.43 2.90 -4.53
C THR A 109 -19.34 2.11 -3.22
N SER A 110 -20.47 1.55 -2.79
CA SER A 110 -20.51 0.62 -1.64
C SER A 110 -19.79 -0.71 -1.88
N SER A 111 -19.32 -0.97 -3.09
CA SER A 111 -18.78 -2.26 -3.52
C SER A 111 -17.30 -2.25 -3.89
N ILE A 112 -16.71 -1.08 -4.14
CA ILE A 112 -15.31 -0.97 -4.58
C ILE A 112 -14.62 0.19 -3.85
N ILE A 113 -13.44 -0.09 -3.30
CA ILE A 113 -12.53 0.90 -2.73
C ILE A 113 -11.34 1.03 -3.68
N TYR A 114 -11.08 2.24 -4.17
CA TYR A 114 -9.90 2.56 -4.96
C TYR A 114 -8.85 3.21 -4.07
N ILE A 115 -7.66 2.62 -4.04
CA ILE A 115 -6.50 3.19 -3.37
C ILE A 115 -5.54 3.69 -4.44
N TYR A 116 -5.30 4.99 -4.44
CA TYR A 116 -4.32 5.64 -5.30
C TYR A 116 -3.06 5.90 -4.49
N ILE A 117 -1.97 5.27 -4.91
CA ILE A 117 -0.66 5.39 -4.29
C ILE A 117 0.26 6.07 -5.28
N LYS A 118 0.97 7.09 -4.83
CA LYS A 118 2.03 7.73 -5.61
C LYS A 118 3.26 7.88 -4.74
N TYR A 119 4.44 7.63 -5.32
CA TYR A 119 5.70 7.87 -4.65
C TYR A 119 6.76 8.38 -5.63
N TYR A 120 7.80 8.98 -5.08
CA TYR A 120 8.90 9.57 -5.82
C TYR A 120 10.24 8.94 -5.42
N ILE A 121 11.09 8.67 -6.41
CA ILE A 121 12.48 8.27 -6.22
C ILE A 121 13.35 9.48 -6.52
N ASP A 122 14.13 9.89 -5.53
CA ASP A 122 15.12 10.96 -5.68
C ASP A 122 16.31 10.51 -6.54
N CYS A 123 16.33 10.98 -7.79
CA CYS A 123 17.43 10.74 -8.72
C CYS A 123 18.76 11.32 -8.24
N ASP A 124 18.77 12.37 -7.40
CA ASP A 124 20.01 12.91 -6.85
C ASP A 124 20.63 11.94 -5.84
N THR A 125 19.79 11.24 -5.07
CA THR A 125 20.24 10.14 -4.21
C THR A 125 20.87 9.00 -5.04
N ILE A 126 20.30 8.65 -6.20
CA ILE A 126 20.94 7.69 -7.12
C ILE A 126 22.26 8.24 -7.66
N ARG A 127 22.30 9.53 -8.04
CA ARG A 127 23.49 10.19 -8.59
C ARG A 127 24.68 10.14 -7.63
N LYS A 128 24.45 10.32 -6.31
CA LYS A 128 25.49 10.22 -5.26
C LYS A 128 26.23 8.89 -5.28
N TYR A 129 25.58 7.79 -5.67
CA TYR A 129 26.22 6.47 -5.74
C TYR A 129 27.01 6.23 -7.02
N SER A 130 26.89 7.10 -8.03
CA SER A 130 27.60 6.93 -9.30
C SER A 130 28.98 7.56 -9.29
N LYS A 131 30.00 6.72 -9.48
CA LYS A 131 31.42 7.13 -9.58
C LYS A 131 31.75 8.02 -10.80
N LYS A 132 30.78 8.23 -11.71
CA LYS A 132 30.99 9.02 -12.94
C LYS A 132 30.26 10.35 -12.94
N ILE A 133 29.19 10.49 -12.15
CA ILE A 133 28.34 11.69 -12.11
C ILE A 133 28.10 12.24 -10.70
N GLY A 134 28.62 11.59 -9.65
CA GLY A 134 28.39 11.97 -8.25
C GLY A 134 29.18 13.18 -7.74
N ASP A 135 30.11 13.73 -8.54
CA ASP A 135 31.03 14.80 -8.12
C ASP A 135 30.69 16.22 -8.64
N THR A 136 29.53 16.43 -9.28
CA THR A 136 29.10 17.79 -9.62
C THR A 136 28.51 18.47 -8.39
N LYS A 137 29.36 19.24 -7.69
CA LYS A 137 28.99 20.27 -6.71
C LYS A 137 28.02 21.30 -7.29
#